data_AF-A0A355ARB4-F1
#
_entry.id   AF-A0A355ARB4-F1
#
_cell.length_a   1.000
_cell.length_b   1.000
_cell.length_c   1.000
_cell.angle_alpha   90.00
_cell.angle_beta   90.00
_cell.angle_gamma   90.00
#
_symmetry.space_group_name_H-M   'P 1'
#
loop_
_entity.id
_entity.type
_entity.pdbx_description
1 polymer ?
#
loop_
_entity_poly.entity_id
_entity_poly.type
_entity_poly.pdbx_seq_one_letter_code
_entity_poly.pdbx_strand_id
1 'polypeptide(L)' 'LGIEKIQLGHKGGFVKFSEHTLLNPICIVDLLESSNGEIRMQGTYTLKITTSVPLPQDKITYTKKLLALLGDNS' A
#
# COMPACT_ATOMS: atom_id res chain seq x y z
N LEU A 1 1.89 -12.06 -0.65
CA LEU A 1 1.26 -10.72 -0.76
C LEU A 1 -0.09 -10.70 -1.46
N GLY A 2 -0.36 -11.49 -2.51
CA GLY A 2 -1.69 -11.51 -3.15
C GLY A 2 -2.09 -10.21 -3.85
N ILE A 3 -1.13 -9.42 -4.31
CA ILE A 3 -1.38 -8.15 -4.97
C ILE A 3 -1.83 -8.38 -6.41
N GLU A 4 -2.99 -7.85 -6.77
CA GLU A 4 -3.55 -7.88 -8.12
C GLU A 4 -3.06 -6.68 -8.95
N LYS A 5 -2.96 -5.51 -8.33
CA LYS A 5 -2.53 -4.29 -9.03
C LYS A 5 -1.88 -3.28 -8.09
N ILE A 6 -0.85 -2.59 -8.60
CA ILE A 6 -0.26 -1.41 -7.99
C ILE A 6 -0.29 -0.27 -9.01
N GLN A 7 -0.69 0.91 -8.59
CA GLN A 7 -0.64 2.10 -9.42
C GLN A 7 -0.22 3.29 -8.57
N LEU A 8 0.86 3.98 -8.96
CA LEU A 8 1.32 5.23 -8.34
C LEU A 8 1.38 6.35 -9.38
N GLY A 9 0.58 7.37 -9.16
CA GLY A 9 0.59 8.62 -9.90
C GLY A 9 1.26 9.75 -9.12
N HIS A 10 1.10 10.97 -9.63
CA HIS A 10 1.68 12.17 -9.01
C HIS A 10 1.04 12.53 -7.67
N LYS A 11 -0.24 12.19 -7.46
CA LYS A 11 -1.01 12.50 -6.25
C LYS A 11 -1.27 11.27 -5.38
N GLY A 12 -0.34 10.32 -5.39
CA GLY A 12 -0.50 9.02 -4.75
C GLY A 12 -1.08 7.97 -5.69
N GLY A 13 -1.82 7.02 -5.16
CA GLY A 13 -2.18 5.81 -5.91
C GLY A 13 -2.93 4.78 -5.08
N PHE A 14 -2.77 3.51 -5.45
CA PHE A 14 -3.35 2.40 -4.71
C PHE A 14 -2.59 1.09 -4.88
N VAL A 15 -2.78 0.20 -3.92
CA VAL A 15 -2.47 -1.23 -3.99
C VAL A 15 -3.79 -1.99 -3.85
N LYS A 16 -4.14 -2.79 -4.86
CA LYS A 16 -5.30 -3.67 -4.84
C LYS A 16 -4.81 -5.10 -4.62
N PHE A 17 -5.32 -5.74 -3.58
CA PHE A 17 -5.15 -7.16 -3.32
C PHE A 17 -6.24 -7.96 -4.03
N SER A 18 -5.93 -9.19 -4.38
CA SER A 18 -6.94 -10.16 -4.80
C SER A 18 -7.91 -10.41 -3.65
N GLU A 19 -9.20 -10.56 -3.94
CA GLU A 19 -10.24 -10.86 -2.95
C GLU A 19 -10.03 -12.23 -2.27
N HIS A 20 -9.24 -13.10 -2.88
CA HIS A 20 -8.83 -14.38 -2.31
C HIS A 20 -7.63 -14.27 -1.37
N THR A 21 -7.06 -13.07 -1.21
CA THR A 21 -5.91 -12.85 -0.33
C THR A 21 -6.37 -12.80 1.11
N LEU A 22 -5.78 -13.66 1.95
CA LEU A 22 -5.89 -13.53 3.39
C LEU A 22 -4.98 -12.38 3.84
N LEU A 23 -5.59 -11.22 4.08
CA LEU A 23 -4.91 -10.07 4.66
C LEU A 23 -4.88 -10.22 6.17
N ASN A 24 -3.69 -10.14 6.78
CA ASN A 24 -3.57 -10.11 8.23
C ASN A 24 -4.10 -8.76 8.76
N PRO A 25 -5.21 -8.73 9.52
CA PRO A 25 -5.81 -7.48 9.96
C PRO A 25 -4.90 -6.65 10.86
N ILE A 26 -4.07 -7.29 11.70
CA ILE A 26 -3.15 -6.59 12.61
C ILE A 26 -2.13 -5.80 11.80
N CYS A 27 -1.58 -6.44 10.78
CA CYS A 27 -0.55 -5.85 9.92
C CYS A 27 -1.11 -4.70 9.07
N ILE A 28 -2.37 -4.81 8.64
CA ILE A 28 -3.06 -3.70 7.99
C ILE A 28 -3.26 -2.54 8.97
N VAL A 29 -3.72 -2.79 10.19
CA VAL A 29 -3.90 -1.74 11.22
C VAL A 29 -2.57 -1.04 11.52
N ASP A 30 -1.50 -1.79 11.76
CA ASP A 30 -0.17 -1.24 12.05
C ASP A 30 0.34 -0.38 10.89
N LEU A 31 0.12 -0.79 9.64
CA LEU A 31 0.47 0.00 8.46
C LEU A 31 -0.32 1.31 8.40
N LEU A 32 -1.62 1.28 8.69
CA LEU A 32 -2.46 2.47 8.65
C LEU A 32 -2.03 3.49 9.70
N GLU A 33 -1.81 3.05 10.94
CA GLU A 33 -1.37 3.90 12.06
C GLU A 33 0.04 4.47 11.83
N SER A 34 0.98 3.65 11.35
CA SER A 34 2.35 4.09 11.07
C SER A 34 2.48 5.02 9.86
N SER A 35 1.48 5.03 8.97
CA SER A 35 1.49 5.88 7.77
C SER A 35 1.14 7.35 8.00
N ASN A 36 0.79 7.77 9.23
CA ASN A 36 0.36 9.14 9.53
C ASN A 36 -0.77 9.64 8.60
N GLY A 37 -1.68 8.74 8.23
CA GLY A 37 -2.82 9.03 7.35
C GLY A 37 -2.51 9.11 5.85
N GLU A 38 -1.27 8.80 5.45
CA GLU A 38 -0.83 8.70 4.05
C GLU A 38 -1.37 7.46 3.33
N ILE A 39 -1.61 6.38 4.07
CA ILE A 39 -2.18 5.14 3.57
C ILE A 39 -3.53 4.94 4.26
N ARG A 40 -4.56 4.60 3.48
CA ARG A 40 -5.91 4.39 3.99
C ARG A 40 -6.57 3.21 3.30
N MET A 41 -7.43 2.50 4.01
CA MET A 41 -8.30 1.51 3.37
C MET A 41 -9.33 2.20 2.47
N GLN A 42 -9.52 1.65 1.27
CA GLN A 42 -10.59 1.99 0.33
C GLN A 42 -11.35 0.70 0.01
N GLY A 43 -12.41 0.41 0.76
CA GLY A 43 -13.05 -0.90 0.73
C GLY A 43 -12.15 -1.98 1.35
N THR A 44 -12.49 -3.25 1.13
CA THR A 44 -11.90 -4.39 1.86
C THR A 44 -10.53 -4.82 1.35
N TYR A 45 -10.24 -4.67 0.06
CA TYR A 45 -9.04 -5.22 -0.59
C TYR A 45 -8.21 -4.17 -1.31
N THR A 46 -8.35 -2.88 -0.95
CA THR A 46 -7.57 -1.82 -1.59
C THR A 46 -7.04 -0.85 -0.55
N LEU A 47 -5.73 -0.60 -0.61
CA LEU A 47 -5.06 0.48 0.11
C LEU A 47 -4.90 1.66 -0.84
N LYS A 48 -5.46 2.80 -0.47
CA LYS A 48 -5.24 4.08 -1.13
C LYS A 48 -4.03 4.76 -0.52
N ILE A 49 -3.18 5.28 -1.38
CA ILE A 49 -1.98 6.05 -1.03
C ILE A 49 -2.27 7.49 -1.42
N THR A 50 -2.15 8.43 -0.49
CA THR A 50 -2.38 9.87 -0.77
C THR A 50 -1.10 10.67 -0.87
N THR A 51 0.04 10.07 -0.54
CA THR A 51 1.36 10.72 -0.62
C THR A 51 1.70 11.05 -2.06
N SER A 52 2.04 12.31 -2.30
CA SER A 52 2.55 12.75 -3.59
C SER A 52 3.97 12.23 -3.77
N VAL A 53 4.18 11.35 -4.75
CA VAL A 53 5.50 10.85 -5.13
C VAL A 53 5.79 11.25 -6.59
N PRO A 54 6.31 12.46 -6.83
CA PRO A 54 6.33 13.04 -8.18
C PRO A 54 7.41 12.43 -9.09
N LEU A 55 8.58 12.09 -8.54
CA LEU A 55 9.71 11.59 -9.32
C LEU A 55 9.57 10.07 -9.60
N PRO A 56 9.83 9.60 -10.84
CA PRO A 56 9.76 8.17 -11.16
C PRO A 56 10.64 7.28 -10.28
N GLN A 57 11.86 7.72 -9.94
CA GLN A 57 12.77 6.95 -9.08
C GLN A 57 12.23 6.83 -7.65
N ASP A 58 11.63 7.89 -7.13
CA ASP A 58 11.00 7.88 -5.81
C ASP A 58 9.80 6.96 -5.77
N LYS A 59 9.03 6.84 -6.87
CA LYS A 59 7.90 5.89 -6.95
C LYS A 59 8.38 4.44 -6.81
N ILE A 60 9.49 4.10 -7.43
CA ILE A 60 10.09 2.74 -7.33
C ILE A 60 10.55 2.51 -5.89
N THR A 61 11.28 3.46 -5.30
CA THR A 61 11.77 3.36 -3.92
C THR A 61 10.61 3.25 -2.92
N TYR A 62 9.58 4.06 -3.09
CA TYR A 62 8.37 4.01 -2.27
C TYR A 62 7.67 2.66 -2.38
N THR A 63 7.47 2.15 -3.61
CA THR A 63 6.84 0.85 -3.84
C THR A 63 7.62 -0.27 -3.17
N LYS A 64 8.96 -0.27 -3.28
CA LYS A 64 9.81 -1.27 -2.62
C LYS A 64 9.66 -1.25 -1.11
N LYS A 65 9.68 -0.06 -0.49
CA LYS A 65 9.46 0.09 0.96
C LYS A 65 8.07 -0.40 1.37
N LEU A 66 7.04 -0.03 0.61
CA LEU A 66 5.67 -0.47 0.89
C LEU A 66 5.52 -2.00 0.81
N LEU A 67 6.12 -2.62 -0.22
CA LEU A 67 6.09 -4.07 -0.37
C LEU A 67 6.86 -4.79 0.74
N ALA A 68 7.98 -4.23 1.21
CA ALA A 68 8.72 -4.76 2.34
C ALA A 68 7.86 -4.69 3.62
N LEU A 69 7.23 -3.53 3.90
CA LEU A 69 6.31 -3.40 5.04
C LEU A 69 5.14 -4.39 4.97
N LEU A 70 4.58 -4.61 3.79
CA LEU A 70 3.50 -5.60 3.62
C LEU A 70 4.01 -7.05 3.73
N GLY A 71 5.24 -7.33 3.30
CA GLY A 71 5.83 -8.67 3.25
C GLY A 71 6.46 -9.13 4.55
N ASP A 72 7.10 -8.23 5.30
CA ASP A 72 7.70 -8.51 6.61
C ASP A 72 6.61 -8.72 7.68
N ASN A 73 5.42 -8.18 7.45
CA ASN A 73 4.24 -8.38 8.28
C ASN A 73 3.25 -9.41 7.68
N SER A 74 3.70 -10.32 6.79
CA SER A 74 2.88 -11.41 6.23
C SER A 74 3.09 -12.74 6.94
#